data_AF-A0A1Y1KPB0-F1
#
_entry.id   AF-A0A1Y1KPB0-F1
#
_cell.length_a   1.000
_cell.length_b   1.000
_cell.length_c   1.000
_cell.angle_alpha   90.00
_cell.angle_beta   90.00
_cell.angle_gamma   90.00
#
_symmetry.space_group_name_H-M   'P 1'
#
loop_
_entity.id
_entity.type
_entity.pdbx_description
1 polymer ?
#
loop_
_entity_poly.entity_id
_entity_poly.type
_entity_poly.pdbx_seq_one_letter_code
_entity_poly.pdbx_strand_id
1 'polypeptide(L)'
;MLHMVSNSGPYLILYSGHDHTLEQLSTALGLKSDPHLLRYAGRIIIEVYNNNRQLLNGARDMYFRILSNGKDVTRQVHFCKELHNVEQDVTLCKIEDIVRFIHDNYFTSLNFTNFKDSCVTKSV
;
A
#
# COMPACT_ATOMS: atom_id res chain seq x y z
N MET A 1 -8.88 5.55 -5.88
CA MET A 1 -7.91 4.47 -6.15
C MET A 1 -8.05 3.89 -7.55
N LEU A 2 -9.23 3.43 -7.99
CA LEU A 2 -9.41 2.79 -9.30
C LEU A 2 -8.94 3.62 -10.53
N HIS A 3 -9.08 4.95 -10.50
CA HIS A 3 -8.55 5.83 -11.56
C HIS A 3 -7.01 5.97 -11.55
N MET A 4 -6.36 5.65 -10.43
CA MET A 4 -4.89 5.66 -10.30
C MET A 4 -4.27 4.36 -10.81
N VAL A 5 -5.06 3.28 -10.85
CA VAL A 5 -4.64 1.96 -11.32
C VAL A 5 -5.27 1.63 -12.68
N SER A 6 -5.99 2.58 -13.31
CA SER A 6 -6.54 2.39 -14.64
C SER A 6 -5.47 2.66 -15.70
N ASN A 7 -5.62 2.02 -16.86
CA ASN A 7 -4.69 2.20 -18.00
C ASN A 7 -4.65 3.64 -18.54
N SER A 8 -5.64 4.47 -18.16
CA SER A 8 -5.76 5.89 -18.50
C SER A 8 -5.33 6.84 -17.38
N GLY A 9 -4.87 6.30 -16.24
CA GLY A 9 -4.44 7.07 -15.08
C GLY A 9 -3.06 7.72 -15.26
N PRO A 10 -2.69 8.67 -14.38
CA PRO A 10 -1.35 9.25 -14.38
C PRO A 10 -0.30 8.20 -13.98
N TYR A 11 0.84 8.17 -14.69
CA TYR A 11 1.95 7.26 -14.41
C TYR A 11 2.73 7.58 -13.12
N LEU A 12 2.70 8.84 -12.67
CA LEU A 12 3.38 9.31 -11.47
C LEU A 12 2.43 10.17 -10.66
N ILE A 13 2.35 9.87 -9.37
CA ILE A 13 1.57 10.64 -8.40
C ILE A 13 2.50 10.97 -7.24
N LEU A 14 2.65 12.27 -6.96
CA LEU A 14 3.50 12.77 -5.88
C LEU A 14 2.62 13.42 -4.82
N TYR A 15 2.71 12.90 -3.60
CA TYR A 15 2.13 13.51 -2.41
C TYR A 15 3.28 14.04 -1.54
N SER A 16 3.16 15.28 -1.09
CA SER A 16 4.07 15.88 -0.10
C SER A 16 3.35 15.96 1.23
N GLY A 17 3.98 15.44 2.28
CA GLY A 17 3.44 15.44 3.64
C GLY A 17 4.54 15.67 4.68
N HIS A 18 4.25 15.33 5.94
CA HIS A 18 5.19 15.45 7.05
C HIS A 18 5.68 14.07 7.52
N ASP A 19 6.68 14.08 8.40
CA ASP A 19 7.17 12.91 9.13
C ASP A 19 6.03 12.14 9.83
N HIS A 20 5.13 12.82 10.53
CA HIS A 20 3.95 12.20 11.12
C HIS A 20 3.02 11.54 10.09
N THR A 21 2.95 12.08 8.86
CA THR A 21 2.18 11.45 7.78
C THR A 21 2.81 10.11 7.38
N LEU A 22 4.14 10.07 7.26
CA LEU A 22 4.87 8.83 6.95
C LEU A 22 4.80 7.83 8.09
N GLU A 23 4.89 8.29 9.33
CA GLU A 23 4.76 7.48 10.54
C GLU A 23 3.40 6.77 10.55
N GLN A 24 2.31 7.53 10.50
CA GLN A 24 0.94 6.99 10.53
C GLN A 24 0.65 6.09 9.33
N LEU A 25 1.13 6.46 8.14
CA LEU A 25 0.99 5.62 6.93
C LEU A 25 1.74 4.30 7.07
N SER A 26 2.97 4.33 7.59
CA SER A 26 3.77 3.12 7.81
C SER A 26 3.12 2.18 8.83
N THR A 27 2.56 2.73 9.91
CA THR A 27 1.79 1.99 10.90
C THR A 27 0.53 1.38 10.28
N ALA A 28 -0.21 2.16 9.51
CA ALA A 28 -1.43 1.70 8.83
C ALA A 28 -1.17 0.55 7.87
N LEU A 29 -0.03 0.56 7.17
CA LEU A 29 0.40 -0.51 6.27
C LEU A 29 1.02 -1.71 6.99
N GLY A 30 1.21 -1.64 8.31
CA GLY A 30 1.85 -2.70 9.09
C GLY A 30 3.34 -2.86 8.81
N LEU A 31 4.02 -1.80 8.36
CA LEU A 31 5.46 -1.83 8.13
C LEU A 31 6.20 -1.85 9.48
N LYS A 32 7.30 -2.60 9.58
CA LYS A 32 8.17 -2.52 10.76
C LYS A 32 8.79 -1.14 10.79
N SER A 33 8.92 -0.55 11.99
CA SER A 33 9.50 0.76 12.20
C SER A 33 10.90 0.82 11.57
N ASP A 34 10.99 1.45 10.40
CA ASP A 34 12.26 1.80 9.78
C ASP A 34 12.77 3.08 10.48
N PRO A 35 13.83 3.01 11.29
CA PRO A 35 14.34 4.17 12.02
C PRO A 35 14.84 5.28 11.08
N HIS A 36 15.01 4.99 9.79
CA HIS A 36 15.42 5.97 8.78
C HIS A 36 14.25 6.65 8.07
N LEU A 37 13.02 6.15 8.21
CA LEU A 37 11.86 6.69 7.50
C LEU A 37 11.54 8.15 7.89
N LEU A 38 11.80 8.52 9.13
CA LEU A 38 11.51 9.85 9.67
C LEU A 38 12.64 10.87 9.47
N ARG A 39 13.69 10.51 8.72
CA ARG A 39 14.76 11.44 8.36
C ARG A 39 14.32 12.34 7.21
N TYR A 40 15.07 13.42 6.98
CA TYR A 40 14.86 14.30 5.84
C TYR A 40 14.83 13.50 4.52
N ALA A 41 13.90 13.89 3.65
CA ALA A 41 13.62 13.22 2.37
C ALA A 41 13.19 11.74 2.51
N GLY A 42 12.69 11.34 3.68
CA GLY A 42 12.01 10.08 3.90
C GLY A 42 10.85 9.89 2.92
N ARG A 43 10.69 8.68 2.38
CA ARG A 43 9.66 8.39 1.38
C ARG A 43 9.18 6.95 1.42
N ILE A 44 7.87 6.80 1.23
CA ILE A 44 7.22 5.53 0.89
C ILE A 44 6.82 5.61 -0.57
N ILE A 45 7.22 4.63 -1.37
CA ILE A 45 6.88 4.53 -2.79
C ILE A 45 6.02 3.29 -2.98
N ILE A 46 4.88 3.44 -3.65
CA ILE A 46 4.05 2.33 -4.11
C ILE A 46 4.22 2.25 -5.61
N GLU A 47 4.83 1.17 -6.08
CA GLU A 47 5.02 0.92 -7.51
C GLU A 47 3.99 -0.09 -7.97
N VAL A 48 3.35 0.18 -9.10
CA VAL A 48 2.29 -0.67 -9.67
C VAL A 48 2.76 -1.22 -11.01
N TYR A 49 2.55 -2.51 -11.22
CA TYR A 49 2.94 -3.26 -12.40
C TYR A 49 1.72 -3.94 -13.01
N ASN A 50 1.74 -4.09 -14.32
CA ASN A 50 0.75 -4.86 -15.06
C ASN A 50 1.46 -5.94 -15.87
N ASN A 51 0.94 -7.17 -15.84
CA ASN A 51 1.42 -8.23 -16.71
C ASN A 51 0.82 -8.07 -18.12
N ASN A 52 1.56 -7.43 -19.01
CA ASN A 52 1.14 -7.15 -20.40
C ASN A 52 0.84 -8.40 -21.26
N ARG A 53 1.03 -9.63 -20.74
CA ARG A 53 0.76 -10.87 -21.48
C ARG A 53 -0.72 -11.24 -21.59
N GLN A 54 -1.61 -10.62 -20.80
CA GLN A 54 -3.05 -10.88 -20.83
C GLN A 54 -3.87 -9.58 -20.89
N LEU A 55 -3.82 -8.88 -22.02
CA LEU A 55 -4.67 -7.72 -22.30
C LEU A 55 -6.19 -8.04 -22.37
N LEU A 56 -6.58 -9.31 -22.19
CA LEU A 56 -7.96 -9.78 -22.38
C LEU A 56 -8.80 -9.82 -21.08
N ASN A 57 -8.17 -9.81 -19.90
CA ASN A 57 -8.88 -9.88 -18.62
C ASN A 57 -8.47 -8.72 -17.72
N GLY A 58 -9.24 -7.63 -17.73
CA GLY A 58 -8.94 -6.41 -16.97
C GLY A 58 -8.67 -6.62 -15.49
N ALA A 59 -7.89 -5.71 -14.89
CA ALA A 59 -7.50 -5.57 -13.47
C ALA A 59 -6.91 -6.78 -12.73
N ARG A 60 -7.12 -8.01 -13.21
CA ARG A 60 -6.76 -9.28 -12.56
C ARG A 60 -5.26 -9.56 -12.55
N ASP A 61 -4.49 -8.84 -13.37
CA ASP A 61 -3.05 -9.02 -13.54
C ASP A 61 -2.24 -7.79 -13.10
N MET A 62 -2.79 -7.01 -12.17
CA MET A 62 -2.10 -5.86 -11.58
C MET A 62 -1.50 -6.22 -10.24
N TYR A 63 -0.23 -5.86 -10.10
CA TYR A 63 0.58 -6.12 -8.92
C TYR A 63 1.15 -4.81 -8.41
N PHE A 64 1.54 -4.78 -7.14
CA PHE A 64 2.23 -3.65 -6.57
C PHE A 64 3.33 -4.11 -5.61
N ARG A 65 4.27 -3.22 -5.33
CA ARG A 65 5.25 -3.37 -4.26
C ARG A 65 5.41 -2.06 -3.50
N ILE A 66 5.91 -2.16 -2.28
CA ILE A 66 6.12 -1.01 -1.39
C ILE A 66 7.61 -0.88 -1.10
N LEU A 67 8.14 0.32 -1.31
CA LEU A 67 9.52 0.66 -0.99
C LEU A 67 9.56 1.70 0.14
N SER A 68 10.35 1.45 1.18
CA SER A 68 10.71 2.44 2.21
C SER A 68 12.12 2.93 1.94
N ASN A 69 12.29 4.22 1.64
CA ASN A 69 13.59 4.83 1.34
C ASN A 69 14.40 4.05 0.26
N GLY A 70 13.71 3.43 -0.69
CA GLY A 70 14.31 2.62 -1.77
C GLY A 70 14.54 1.14 -1.44
N LYS A 71 14.29 0.69 -0.20
CA LYS A 71 14.33 -0.72 0.18
C LYS A 71 12.97 -1.37 0.00
N ASP A 72 12.91 -2.55 -0.64
CA ASP A 72 11.67 -3.32 -0.75
C ASP A 72 11.22 -3.84 0.63
N VAL A 73 10.02 -3.41 1.04
CA VAL A 73 9.40 -3.78 2.32
C VAL A 73 8.10 -4.56 2.11
N THR A 74 7.80 -4.99 0.88
CA THR A 74 6.55 -5.68 0.53
C THR A 74 6.32 -6.94 1.35
N ARG A 75 7.38 -7.67 1.71
CA ARG A 75 7.31 -8.88 2.56
C ARG A 75 6.87 -8.60 4.00
N GLN A 76 6.94 -7.36 4.47
CA GLN A 76 6.52 -6.98 5.83
C GLN A 76 5.01 -6.77 5.91
N VAL A 77 4.35 -6.55 4.78
CA VAL A 77 2.95 -6.19 4.69
C VAL A 77 2.07 -7.42 4.93
N HIS A 78 1.36 -7.44 6.05
CA HIS A 78 0.62 -8.62 6.50
C HIS A 78 -0.63 -8.95 5.67
N PHE A 79 -1.21 -7.97 4.98
CA PHE A 79 -2.42 -8.20 4.19
C PHE A 79 -2.14 -8.82 2.80
N CYS A 80 -0.87 -8.90 2.39
CA CYS A 80 -0.46 -9.59 1.18
C CYS A 80 -0.45 -11.10 1.41
N LYS A 81 -1.44 -11.81 0.86
CA LYS A 81 -1.63 -13.25 1.12
C LYS A 81 -0.69 -14.12 0.27
N GLU A 82 -0.54 -13.74 -0.99
CA GLU A 82 0.26 -14.46 -1.97
C GLU A 82 1.30 -13.52 -2.57
N LEU A 83 2.56 -13.75 -2.19
CA LEU A 83 3.69 -12.98 -2.70
C LEU A 83 4.19 -13.60 -4.00
N HIS A 84 4.23 -12.80 -5.05
CA HIS A 84 4.77 -13.17 -6.36
C HIS A 84 6.24 -12.75 -6.45
N ASN A 85 7.16 -13.71 -6.45
CA ASN A 85 8.58 -13.44 -6.66
C ASN A 85 8.89 -13.44 -8.15
N VAL A 86 9.27 -12.29 -8.70
CA VAL A 86 9.63 -12.15 -10.12
C VAL A 86 11.13 -12.40 -10.32
N GLU A 87 11.93 -11.87 -9.40
CA GLU A 87 13.39 -12.07 -9.32
C GLU A 87 13.75 -12.39 -7.85
N GLN A 88 15.02 -12.76 -7.59
CA GLN A 88 15.45 -13.18 -6.24
C GLN A 88 15.13 -12.14 -5.15
N ASP A 89 15.17 -10.85 -5.51
CA ASP A 89 14.97 -9.72 -4.58
C ASP A 89 13.71 -8.89 -4.86
N VAL A 90 12.89 -9.26 -5.85
CA VAL A 90 11.69 -8.49 -6.22
C VAL A 90 10.45 -9.29 -5.86
N THR A 91 9.71 -8.79 -4.86
CA THR A 91 8.47 -9.40 -4.39
C THR A 91 7.30 -8.47 -4.69
N LEU A 92 6.27 -9.02 -5.33
CA LEU A 92 5.05 -8.31 -5.70
C LEU A 92 3.84 -8.86 -4.96
N CYS A 93 2.84 -8.00 -4.74
CA CYS A 93 1.56 -8.31 -4.12
C CYS A 93 0.42 -7.97 -5.09
N LYS A 94 -0.68 -8.72 -5.08
CA LYS A 94 -1.82 -8.46 -5.98
C LYS A 94 -2.52 -7.17 -5.57
N ILE A 95 -2.90 -6.33 -6.53
CA ILE A 95 -3.61 -5.07 -6.21
C ILE A 95 -4.94 -5.32 -5.47
N GLU A 96 -5.57 -6.47 -5.69
CA GLU A 96 -6.81 -6.85 -5.00
C GLU A 96 -6.62 -6.94 -3.48
N ASP A 97 -5.43 -7.32 -3.00
CA ASP A 97 -5.14 -7.45 -1.58
C ASP A 97 -5.12 -6.07 -0.88
N ILE A 98 -4.52 -5.04 -1.50
CA ILE A 98 -4.52 -3.69 -0.90
C ILE A 98 -5.89 -3.02 -0.95
N VAL A 99 -6.65 -3.25 -2.04
CA VAL A 99 -8.02 -2.74 -2.17
C VAL A 99 -8.91 -3.36 -1.10
N ARG A 100 -8.85 -4.69 -0.95
CA ARG A 100 -9.58 -5.41 0.10
C ARG A 100 -9.14 -5.00 1.50
N PHE A 101 -7.85 -4.79 1.71
CA PHE A 101 -7.34 -4.33 2.99
C PHE A 101 -7.93 -2.97 3.38
N ILE A 102 -7.84 -1.97 2.50
CA ILE A 102 -8.31 -0.61 2.78
C ILE A 102 -9.82 -0.57 3.01
N HIS A 103 -10.60 -1.33 2.21
CA HIS A 103 -12.06 -1.30 2.29
C HIS A 103 -12.63 -2.18 3.40
N ASP A 104 -12.17 -3.42 3.53
CA ASP A 104 -12.84 -4.42 4.36
C ASP A 104 -12.14 -4.66 5.69
N ASN A 105 -10.80 -4.68 5.69
CA ASN A 105 -10.03 -5.23 6.82
C ASN A 105 -9.41 -4.15 7.72
N TYR A 106 -9.05 -2.98 7.19
CA TYR A 106 -8.28 -1.99 7.94
C TYR A 106 -8.95 -1.58 9.27
N PHE A 107 -10.25 -1.25 9.22
CA PHE A 107 -11.00 -0.78 10.38
C PHE A 107 -11.49 -1.90 11.31
N THR A 108 -11.36 -3.18 10.90
CA THR A 108 -11.84 -4.31 11.72
C THR A 108 -11.11 -4.43 13.04
N SER A 109 -9.81 -4.12 13.07
CA SER A 109 -9.02 -4.08 14.31
C SER A 109 -9.49 -3.02 15.31
N LEU A 110 -10.22 -2.02 14.83
CA LEU A 110 -10.78 -0.93 15.62
C LEU A 110 -12.27 -1.15 15.94
N ASN A 111 -12.88 -2.26 15.49
CA ASN A 111 -14.33 -2.51 15.54
C ASN A 111 -15.18 -1.45 14.82
N PHE A 112 -14.66 -0.86 13.74
CA PHE A 112 -15.38 0.09 12.89
C PHE A 112 -15.38 -0.34 11.43
N THR A 113 -16.19 0.32 10.60
CA THR A 113 -16.25 0.09 9.14
C THR A 113 -15.69 1.24 8.33
N ASN A 114 -15.48 2.41 8.95
CA ASN A 114 -15.00 3.60 8.27
C ASN A 114 -14.24 4.53 9.21
N PHE A 115 -13.46 5.43 8.61
CA PHE A 115 -12.61 6.38 9.32
C PHE A 115 -13.41 7.34 10.22
N LYS A 116 -14.55 7.86 9.74
CA LYS A 116 -15.33 8.86 10.47
C LYS A 116 -15.81 8.29 11.80
N ASP A 117 -16.42 7.11 11.79
CA ASP A 117 -16.93 6.48 13.00
C ASP A 117 -15.80 6.12 13.97
N SER A 118 -14.64 5.69 13.45
CA SER A 118 -13.47 5.37 14.27
C SER A 118 -12.88 6.58 15.03
N CYS A 119 -13.12 7.80 14.57
CA CYS A 119 -12.61 9.02 15.20
C CYS A 119 -13.63 9.70 16.13
N VAL A 120 -14.92 9.44 15.96
CA VAL A 120 -15.99 10.14 16.71
C VAL A 120 -16.21 9.53 18.09
N THR A 121 -15.82 8.27 18.31
CA THR A 121 -15.89 7.66 19.63
C THR A 121 -14.88 8.33 20.55
N LYS A 122 -15.34 9.30 21.35
CA LYS A 122 -14.58 9.80 22.49
C LYS A 122 -14.12 8.61 23.31
N SER A 123 -12.82 8.53 23.56
CA SER A 123 -12.23 7.69 24.59
C SER A 123 -13.11 7.76 25.85
N VAL A 124 -13.73 6.64 26.20
CA VAL A 124 -14.31 6.40 27.52
C VAL A 124 -13.17 6.10 28.48
#